data_AF-A0A528CEB0-F1
#
_entry.id   AF-A0A528CEB0-F1
#
_cell.length_a   1.000
_cell.length_b   1.000
_cell.length_c   1.000
_cell.angle_alpha   90.00
_cell.angle_beta   90.00
_cell.angle_gamma   90.00
#
_symmetry.space_group_name_H-M   'P 1'
#
loop_
_entity.id
_entity.type
_entity.pdbx_description
1 polymer ?
#
loop_
_entity_poly.entity_id
_entity_poly.type
_entity_poly.pdbx_seq_one_letter_code
_entity_poly.pdbx_strand_id
1 'polypeptide(L)'
;FTLGNLACALAPDYWTLIAARVLTAFAHGTFFGVGSVVATGLVAPNKKASAIALMFTGLTIANILGVPFGTWLGQAFGWRATFWAVTLVGIVAFAIILLLVPRSQAAPEKSDLRGDLAVLGRAPVLLGFATTVLGYAGVFAVFTYIAPLLTEITGFEETAVSPILLVFGGGLIAGNLTGGKVADRWLVPSVLGSLVVLALVLGTMTFALHNQVMAVIYVGLLGAAAFATVAPLQMWVLEKAEGAGQSLASSFNIAAFNLGNAAEPGAGGVVIA
;
A
#
# COMPACT_ATOMS: atom_id res chain seq x y z
N PHE A 1 4.38 16.59 1.09
CA PHE A 1 5.20 15.72 0.23
C PHE A 1 6.21 16.52 -0.60
N THR A 2 5.77 17.38 -1.52
CA THR A 2 6.66 18.15 -2.42
C THR A 2 7.69 19.01 -1.68
N LEU A 3 7.23 19.85 -0.73
CA LEU A 3 8.13 20.67 0.09
C LEU A 3 9.09 19.83 0.96
N GLY A 4 8.64 18.67 1.43
CA GLY A 4 9.49 17.77 2.22
C GLY A 4 10.61 17.13 1.39
N ASN A 5 10.32 16.70 0.16
CA ASN A 5 11.34 16.23 -0.78
C ASN A 5 12.28 17.35 -1.23
N LEU A 6 11.77 18.58 -1.41
CA LEU A 6 12.61 19.75 -1.66
C LEU A 6 13.56 20.00 -0.48
N ALA A 7 13.07 19.90 0.74
CA ALA A 7 13.91 20.01 1.94
C ALA A 7 14.96 18.89 2.00
N CYS A 8 14.63 17.64 1.64
CA CYS A 8 15.61 16.56 1.51
C CYS A 8 16.68 16.88 0.45
N ALA A 9 16.30 17.47 -0.69
CA ALA A 9 17.22 17.88 -1.74
C ALA A 9 18.15 19.03 -1.33
N LEU A 10 17.77 19.80 -0.31
CA LEU A 10 18.50 20.95 0.24
C LEU A 10 19.21 20.63 1.56
N ALA A 11 18.96 19.48 2.18
CA ALA A 11 19.47 19.13 3.50
C ALA A 11 21.01 19.25 3.60
N PRO A 12 21.55 20.09 4.50
CA PRO A 12 23.00 20.24 4.67
C PRO A 12 23.65 19.10 5.47
N ASP A 13 22.87 18.38 6.27
CA ASP A 13 23.36 17.34 7.18
C ASP A 13 22.36 16.20 7.36
N TYR A 14 22.76 15.17 8.09
CA TYR A 14 21.95 13.98 8.32
C TYR A 14 20.65 14.29 9.09
N TRP A 15 20.70 15.13 10.12
CA TRP A 15 19.54 15.38 10.98
C TRP A 15 18.48 16.20 10.26
N THR A 16 18.89 17.19 9.46
CA THR A 16 17.98 17.94 8.59
C THR A 16 17.33 17.04 7.54
N LEU A 17 18.09 16.10 6.96
CA LEU A 17 17.54 15.11 6.03
C LEU A 17 16.50 14.20 6.71
N ILE A 18 16.81 13.67 7.89
CA ILE A 18 15.88 12.81 8.63
C ILE A 18 14.62 13.57 9.04
N ALA A 19 14.74 14.81 9.51
CA ALA A 19 13.58 15.65 9.83
C ALA A 19 12.69 15.90 8.61
N ALA A 20 13.29 16.18 7.45
CA ALA A 20 12.56 16.34 6.19
C ALA A 20 11.87 15.04 5.74
N ARG A 21 12.49 13.88 5.95
CA ARG A 21 11.88 12.57 5.68
C ARG A 21 10.70 12.29 6.60
N VAL A 22 10.81 12.60 7.90
CA VAL A 22 9.71 12.48 8.86
C VAL A 22 8.54 13.37 8.44
N LEU A 23 8.80 14.63 8.08
CA LEU A 23 7.77 15.54 7.55
C LEU A 23 7.10 14.99 6.28
N THR A 24 7.89 14.41 5.38
CA THR A 24 7.39 13.80 4.14
C THR A 24 6.52 12.58 4.43
N ALA A 25 6.86 11.78 5.44
CA ALA A 25 6.13 10.58 5.83
C ALA A 25 4.70 10.90 6.31
N PHE A 26 4.50 12.01 7.05
CA PHE A 26 3.15 12.43 7.45
C PHE A 26 2.22 12.68 6.26
N ALA A 27 2.76 13.17 5.14
CA ALA A 27 1.95 13.40 3.94
C ALA A 27 1.48 12.09 3.26
N HIS A 28 2.16 10.98 3.49
CA HIS A 28 1.85 9.70 2.83
C HIS A 28 0.47 9.18 3.28
N GLY A 29 0.26 9.00 4.58
CA GLY A 29 -1.00 8.48 5.12
C GLY A 29 -2.20 9.36 4.77
N THR A 30 -2.03 10.68 4.88
CA THR A 30 -3.09 11.66 4.54
C THR A 30 -3.43 11.65 3.06
N PHE A 31 -2.45 11.48 2.16
CA PHE A 31 -2.71 11.45 0.72
C PHE A 31 -3.57 10.25 0.32
N PHE A 32 -3.20 9.04 0.75
CA PHE A 32 -4.02 7.85 0.48
C PHE A 32 -5.37 7.90 1.21
N GLY A 33 -5.39 8.47 2.42
CA GLY A 33 -6.59 8.67 3.21
C GLY A 33 -7.64 9.54 2.51
N VAL A 34 -7.28 10.80 2.25
CA VAL A 34 -8.13 11.80 1.57
C VAL A 34 -8.35 11.42 0.11
N GLY A 35 -7.30 10.94 -0.57
CA GLY A 35 -7.37 10.52 -1.97
C GLY A 35 -8.41 9.42 -2.20
N SER A 36 -8.54 8.46 -1.28
CA SER A 36 -9.57 7.42 -1.37
C SER A 36 -10.99 8.00 -1.23
N VAL A 37 -11.20 8.95 -0.32
CA VAL A 37 -12.50 9.63 -0.14
C VAL A 37 -12.85 10.43 -1.39
N VAL A 38 -11.89 11.20 -1.93
CA VAL A 38 -12.11 11.95 -3.17
C VAL A 38 -12.38 11.02 -4.35
N ALA A 39 -11.59 9.96 -4.52
CA ALA A 39 -11.75 9.00 -5.62
C ALA A 39 -13.13 8.32 -5.59
N THR A 40 -13.60 7.92 -4.40
CA THR A 40 -14.93 7.31 -4.24
C THR A 40 -16.09 8.31 -4.42
N GLY A 41 -15.85 9.60 -4.19
CA GLY A 41 -16.83 10.67 -4.46
C GLY A 41 -16.95 11.06 -5.94
N LEU A 42 -15.96 10.71 -6.77
CA LEU A 42 -15.95 11.04 -8.21
C LEU A 42 -16.54 9.94 -9.11
N VAL A 43 -16.92 8.79 -8.54
CA VAL A 43 -17.41 7.63 -9.29
C VAL A 43 -18.80 7.20 -8.81
N ALA A 44 -19.48 6.41 -9.65
CA ALA A 44 -20.75 5.80 -9.27
C ALA A 44 -20.59 4.87 -8.05
N PRO A 45 -21.62 4.69 -7.20
CA PRO A 45 -21.54 3.87 -5.99
C PRO A 45 -21.02 2.45 -6.21
N ASN A 46 -21.31 1.85 -7.36
CA ASN A 46 -20.88 0.52 -7.77
C ASN A 46 -19.48 0.47 -8.42
N LYS A 47 -18.68 1.53 -8.28
CA LYS A 47 -17.29 1.62 -8.79
C LYS A 47 -16.30 2.16 -7.76
N LYS A 48 -16.73 2.34 -6.51
CA LYS A 48 -15.93 2.96 -5.44
C LYS A 48 -14.69 2.13 -5.11
N ALA A 49 -14.83 0.81 -4.99
CA ALA A 49 -13.71 -0.08 -4.72
C ALA A 49 -12.73 -0.12 -5.89
N SER A 50 -13.22 -0.13 -7.14
CA SER A 50 -12.37 -0.03 -8.34
C SER A 50 -11.61 1.30 -8.41
N ALA A 51 -12.21 2.41 -7.99
CA ALA A 51 -11.53 3.71 -7.97
C ALA A 51 -10.37 3.72 -6.97
N ILE A 52 -10.58 3.15 -5.78
CA ILE A 52 -9.50 2.95 -4.80
C ILE A 52 -8.42 2.04 -5.38
N ALA A 53 -8.79 0.89 -5.95
CA ALA A 53 -7.85 -0.03 -6.59
C ALA A 53 -7.02 0.69 -7.66
N LEU A 54 -7.64 1.48 -8.54
CA LEU A 54 -6.92 2.25 -9.56
C LEU A 54 -5.88 3.21 -8.95
N MET A 55 -6.22 3.86 -7.84
CA MET A 55 -5.29 4.73 -7.11
C MET A 55 -4.08 3.95 -6.57
N PHE A 56 -4.31 2.77 -5.97
CA PHE A 56 -3.23 1.89 -5.49
C PHE A 56 -2.41 1.25 -6.62
N THR A 57 -3.00 1.01 -7.79
CA THR A 57 -2.23 0.56 -8.96
C THR A 57 -1.19 1.60 -9.38
N GLY A 58 -1.51 2.89 -9.21
CA GLY A 58 -0.54 3.98 -9.37
C GLY A 58 0.70 3.82 -8.48
N LEU A 59 0.53 3.39 -7.22
CA LEU A 59 1.63 3.09 -6.31
C LEU A 59 2.50 1.93 -6.84
N THR A 60 1.88 0.86 -7.33
CA THR A 60 2.61 -0.30 -7.85
C THR A 60 3.43 0.06 -9.08
N ILE A 61 2.84 0.79 -10.04
CA ILE A 61 3.54 1.28 -11.23
C ILE A 61 4.68 2.23 -10.83
N ALA A 62 4.42 3.13 -9.87
CA ALA A 62 5.43 4.05 -9.37
C ALA A 62 6.60 3.31 -8.70
N ASN A 63 6.37 2.18 -8.02
CA ASN A 63 7.45 1.38 -7.44
C ASN A 63 8.29 0.67 -8.52
N ILE A 64 7.61 0.02 -9.48
CA ILE A 64 8.25 -0.73 -10.58
C ILE A 64 9.14 0.19 -11.44
N LEU A 65 8.66 1.39 -11.77
CA LEU A 65 9.39 2.34 -12.60
C LEU A 65 10.30 3.26 -11.79
N GLY A 66 9.83 3.69 -10.62
CA GLY A 66 10.49 4.72 -9.81
C GLY A 66 11.75 4.23 -9.12
N VAL A 67 11.81 2.96 -8.67
CA VAL A 67 13.02 2.43 -8.00
C VAL A 67 14.19 2.32 -8.98
N PRO A 68 14.07 1.67 -10.16
CA PRO A 68 15.17 1.62 -11.13
C PRO A 68 15.58 3.01 -11.62
N PHE A 69 14.61 3.87 -11.92
CA PHE A 69 14.88 5.24 -12.37
C PHE A 69 15.58 6.06 -11.28
N GLY A 70 15.12 5.96 -10.03
CA GLY A 70 15.69 6.65 -8.89
C GLY A 70 17.12 6.19 -8.56
N THR A 71 17.39 4.89 -8.68
CA THR A 71 18.73 4.31 -8.52
C THR A 71 19.67 4.78 -9.62
N TRP A 72 19.25 4.71 -10.89
CA TRP A 72 20.03 5.20 -12.02
C TRP A 72 20.38 6.69 -11.86
N LEU A 73 19.38 7.51 -11.52
CA LEU A 73 19.58 8.95 -11.33
C LEU A 73 20.51 9.25 -10.16
N GLY A 74 20.37 8.50 -9.06
CA GLY A 74 21.22 8.61 -7.89
C GLY A 74 22.67 8.20 -8.14
N GLN A 75 22.91 7.19 -8.98
CA GLN A 75 24.25 6.77 -9.38
C GLN A 75 24.91 7.76 -10.35
N ALA A 76 24.15 8.31 -11.30
CA ALA A 76 24.69 9.20 -12.32
C ALA A 76 24.93 10.64 -11.82
N PHE A 77 24.03 11.17 -10.97
CA PHE A 77 24.03 12.58 -10.56
C PHE A 77 24.04 12.79 -9.05
N GLY A 78 24.21 11.71 -8.28
CA GLY A 78 24.17 11.72 -6.82
C GLY A 78 22.76 11.64 -6.25
N TRP A 79 22.65 11.20 -5.00
CA TRP A 79 21.37 10.95 -4.31
C TRP A 79 20.44 12.16 -4.24
N ARG A 80 20.98 13.39 -4.25
CA ARG A 80 20.18 14.64 -4.22
C ARG A 80 19.36 14.81 -5.50
N ALA A 81 19.86 14.33 -6.64
CA ALA A 81 19.15 14.41 -7.92
C ALA A 81 17.81 13.65 -7.86
N THR A 82 17.77 12.52 -7.16
CA THR A 82 16.54 11.77 -6.92
C THR A 82 15.49 12.60 -6.17
N PHE A 83 15.89 13.36 -5.15
CA PHE A 83 14.96 14.24 -4.43
C PHE A 83 14.48 15.43 -5.27
N TRP A 84 15.34 16.00 -6.13
CA TRP A 84 14.94 17.02 -7.09
C TRP A 84 13.91 16.49 -8.10
N ALA A 85 14.14 15.30 -8.65
CA ALA A 85 13.20 14.67 -9.58
C ALA A 85 11.85 14.39 -8.92
N VAL A 86 11.83 13.82 -7.70
CA VAL A 86 10.59 13.59 -6.95
C VAL A 86 9.87 14.90 -6.62
N THR A 87 10.62 15.97 -6.32
CA THR A 87 10.05 17.30 -6.12
C THR A 87 9.34 17.80 -7.37
N LEU A 88 9.97 17.68 -8.54
CA LEU A 88 9.37 18.06 -9.82
C LEU A 88 8.09 17.28 -10.11
N VAL A 89 8.12 15.95 -9.92
CA VAL A 89 6.93 15.10 -10.06
C VAL A 89 5.83 15.53 -9.09
N GLY A 90 6.19 15.88 -7.85
CA GLY A 90 5.27 16.41 -6.86
C GLY A 90 4.62 17.75 -7.24
N ILE A 91 5.36 18.64 -7.91
CA ILE A 91 4.82 19.90 -8.45
C ILE A 91 3.83 19.62 -9.58
N VAL A 92 4.20 18.74 -10.51
CA VAL A 92 3.32 18.35 -11.64
C VAL A 92 2.05 17.69 -11.12
N ALA A 93 2.16 16.75 -10.19
CA ALA A 93 0.99 16.10 -9.57
C ALA A 93 0.09 17.11 -8.85
N PHE A 94 0.66 18.08 -8.14
CA PHE A 94 -0.09 19.15 -7.49
C PHE A 94 -0.85 20.02 -8.51
N ALA A 95 -0.20 20.40 -9.62
CA ALA A 95 -0.85 21.14 -10.69
C ALA A 95 -2.00 20.35 -11.34
N ILE A 96 -1.81 19.05 -11.60
CA ILE A 96 -2.85 18.16 -12.12
C ILE A 96 -4.05 18.11 -11.18
N ILE A 97 -3.82 17.94 -9.88
CA ILE A 97 -4.90 17.91 -8.88
C ILE A 97 -5.65 19.24 -8.86
N LEU A 98 -4.92 20.37 -8.83
CA LEU A 98 -5.53 21.69 -8.84
C LEU A 98 -6.40 21.97 -10.07
N LEU A 99 -6.01 21.46 -11.23
CA LEU A 99 -6.68 21.72 -12.50
C LEU A 99 -7.82 20.73 -12.79
N LEU A 100 -7.66 19.46 -12.42
CA LEU A 100 -8.57 18.39 -12.84
C LEU A 100 -9.51 17.90 -11.74
N VAL A 101 -9.15 18.02 -10.46
CA VAL A 101 -10.03 17.56 -9.38
C VAL A 101 -11.09 18.63 -9.11
N PRO A 102 -12.39 18.32 -9.29
CA PRO A 102 -13.45 19.28 -9.00
C PRO A 102 -13.41 19.72 -7.54
N ARG A 103 -13.65 21.01 -7.30
CA ARG A 103 -13.84 21.50 -5.93
C ARG A 103 -15.08 20.82 -5.34
N SER A 104 -14.91 20.19 -4.18
CA SER A 104 -16.04 19.59 -3.45
C SER A 104 -17.09 20.67 -3.18
N GLN A 105 -18.33 20.42 -3.64
CA GLN A 105 -19.49 21.27 -3.37
C GLN A 105 -20.15 20.92 -2.03
N ALA A 106 -19.72 19.83 -1.38
CA ALA A 106 -20.21 19.46 -0.06
C ALA A 106 -19.73 20.50 0.96
N ALA A 107 -20.64 20.93 1.84
CA ALA A 107 -20.29 21.81 2.95
C ALA A 107 -19.11 21.20 3.73
N PRO A 108 -18.10 22.00 4.13
CA PRO A 108 -17.03 21.50 4.98
C PRO A 108 -17.68 20.83 6.20
N GLU A 109 -17.41 19.55 6.42
CA GLU A 109 -17.81 18.87 7.66
C GLU A 109 -17.39 19.77 8.81
N LYS A 110 -18.33 20.07 9.72
CA LYS A 110 -17.98 20.79 10.95
C LYS A 110 -16.87 19.96 11.60
N SER A 111 -15.69 20.56 11.75
CA SER A 111 -14.53 19.92 12.36
C SER A 111 -14.89 19.57 13.81
N ASP A 112 -15.36 18.34 14.02
CA ASP A 112 -15.55 17.74 15.33
C ASP A 112 -14.50 16.65 15.48
N LEU A 113 -13.30 17.07 15.88
CA LEU A 113 -12.18 16.16 16.14
C LEU A 113 -12.56 15.05 17.12
N ARG A 114 -13.47 15.31 18.08
CA ARG A 114 -13.92 14.29 19.03
C ARG A 114 -14.83 13.28 18.34
N GLY A 115 -15.75 13.73 17.50
CA GLY A 115 -16.59 12.88 16.66
C GLY A 115 -15.75 12.01 15.71
N ASP A 116 -14.78 12.61 15.02
CA ASP A 116 -13.89 11.90 14.09
C ASP A 116 -13.06 10.82 14.80
N LEU A 117 -12.53 11.13 15.99
CA LEU A 117 -11.78 10.16 16.81
C LEU A 117 -12.68 9.07 17.38
N ALA A 118 -13.92 9.38 17.77
CA ALA A 118 -14.87 8.40 18.28
C ALA A 118 -15.22 7.33 17.24
N VAL A 119 -15.24 7.69 15.95
CA VAL A 119 -15.49 6.75 14.85
C VAL A 119 -14.41 5.67 14.76
N LEU A 120 -13.16 6.01 15.06
CA LEU A 120 -12.05 5.04 15.07
C LEU A 120 -12.24 3.96 16.15
N GLY A 121 -12.96 4.26 17.23
CA GLY A 121 -13.27 3.33 18.31
C GLY A 121 -14.42 2.37 18.01
N ARG A 122 -15.11 2.51 16.86
CA ARG A 122 -16.21 1.60 16.49
C ARG A 122 -15.67 0.20 16.22
N ALA A 123 -16.29 -0.81 16.83
CA ALA A 123 -15.86 -2.21 16.67
C ALA A 123 -15.67 -2.66 15.20
N PRO A 124 -16.55 -2.32 14.24
CA PRO A 124 -16.35 -2.69 12.83
C PRO A 124 -15.13 -2.03 12.17
N VAL A 125 -14.76 -0.82 12.59
CA VAL A 125 -13.57 -0.09 12.10
C VAL A 125 -12.31 -0.70 12.70
N LEU A 126 -12.32 -0.96 14.02
CA LEU A 126 -11.23 -1.65 14.71
C LEU A 126 -10.98 -3.06 14.14
N LEU A 127 -12.03 -3.80 13.80
CA LEU A 127 -11.91 -5.09 13.11
C LEU A 127 -11.21 -4.92 11.75
N GLY A 128 -11.58 -3.91 10.97
CA GLY A 128 -10.89 -3.59 9.71
C GLY A 128 -9.40 -3.31 9.91
N PHE A 129 -9.04 -2.51 10.93
CA PHE A 129 -7.64 -2.24 11.27
C PHE A 129 -6.90 -3.50 11.72
N ALA A 130 -7.47 -4.29 12.62
CA ALA A 130 -6.86 -5.51 13.13
C ALA A 130 -6.63 -6.53 12.00
N THR A 131 -7.63 -6.74 11.15
CA THR A 131 -7.51 -7.61 9.97
C THR A 131 -6.44 -7.11 9.00
N THR A 132 -6.34 -5.79 8.81
CA THR A 132 -5.30 -5.19 7.97
C THR A 132 -3.91 -5.43 8.54
N VAL A 133 -3.68 -5.15 9.84
CA VAL A 133 -2.38 -5.38 10.50
C VAL A 133 -2.00 -6.85 10.43
N LEU A 134 -2.89 -7.76 10.83
CA LEU A 134 -2.60 -9.20 10.88
C LEU A 134 -2.38 -9.80 9.49
N GLY A 135 -3.21 -9.42 8.51
CA GLY A 135 -3.06 -9.90 7.13
C GLY A 135 -1.73 -9.46 6.51
N TYR A 136 -1.35 -8.21 6.71
CA TYR A 136 -0.12 -7.66 6.13
C TYR A 136 1.15 -8.04 6.89
N ALA A 137 1.07 -8.30 8.20
CA ALA A 137 2.20 -8.85 8.95
C ALA A 137 2.67 -10.20 8.36
N GLY A 138 1.72 -11.09 8.02
CA GLY A 138 2.05 -12.38 7.39
C GLY A 138 2.61 -12.23 5.97
N VAL A 139 2.02 -11.35 5.15
CA VAL A 139 2.50 -11.08 3.79
C VAL A 139 3.92 -10.52 3.80
N PHE A 140 4.17 -9.51 4.63
CA PHE A 140 5.48 -8.87 4.69
C PHE A 140 6.54 -9.78 5.30
N ALA A 141 6.19 -10.63 6.27
CA ALA A 141 7.10 -11.67 6.75
C ALA A 141 7.59 -12.57 5.61
N VAL A 142 6.68 -13.13 4.80
CA VAL A 142 7.10 -13.96 3.65
C VAL A 142 7.87 -13.15 2.62
N PHE A 143 7.46 -11.91 2.36
CA PHE A 143 8.11 -11.04 1.39
C PHE A 143 9.54 -10.65 1.79
N THR A 144 9.82 -10.38 3.07
CA THR A 144 11.17 -10.07 3.56
C THR A 144 12.14 -11.23 3.32
N TYR A 145 11.68 -12.47 3.53
CA TYR A 145 12.50 -13.67 3.33
C TYR A 145 12.36 -14.27 1.93
N ILE A 146 11.69 -13.61 0.97
CA ILE A 146 11.40 -14.22 -0.33
C ILE A 146 12.68 -14.55 -1.12
N ALA A 147 13.68 -13.67 -1.07
CA ALA A 147 14.96 -13.90 -1.73
C ALA A 147 15.71 -15.12 -1.14
N PRO A 148 15.98 -15.19 0.18
CA PRO A 148 16.62 -16.36 0.76
C PRO A 148 15.79 -17.65 0.60
N LEU A 149 14.45 -17.59 0.67
CA LEU A 149 13.60 -18.76 0.39
C LEU A 149 13.80 -19.29 -1.03
N LEU A 150 13.87 -18.40 -2.03
CA LEU A 150 14.07 -18.80 -3.42
C LEU A 150 15.48 -19.35 -3.68
N THR A 151 16.51 -18.73 -3.11
CA THR A 151 17.90 -19.12 -3.37
C THR A 151 18.36 -20.32 -2.54
N GLU A 152 18.05 -20.34 -1.24
CA GLU A 152 18.57 -21.36 -0.31
C GLU A 152 17.68 -22.61 -0.24
N ILE A 153 16.36 -22.46 -0.34
CA ILE A 153 15.42 -23.60 -0.24
C ILE A 153 15.05 -24.12 -1.62
N THR A 154 14.61 -23.24 -2.52
CA THR A 154 14.16 -23.65 -3.86
C THR A 154 15.32 -23.84 -4.85
N GLY A 155 16.51 -23.32 -4.53
CA GLY A 155 17.73 -23.51 -5.34
C GLY A 155 17.76 -22.65 -6.61
N PHE A 156 17.11 -21.49 -6.61
CA PHE A 156 17.27 -20.52 -7.70
C PHE A 156 18.62 -19.81 -7.63
N GLU A 157 19.17 -19.45 -8.78
CA GLU A 157 20.28 -18.50 -8.84
C GLU A 157 19.83 -17.09 -8.42
N GLU A 158 20.74 -16.29 -7.84
CA GLU A 158 20.44 -14.90 -7.43
C GLU A 158 19.90 -14.03 -8.59
N THR A 159 20.36 -14.30 -9.81
CA THR A 159 19.92 -13.61 -11.03
C THR A 159 18.43 -13.83 -11.34
N ALA A 160 17.85 -14.94 -10.88
CA ALA A 160 16.44 -15.28 -11.07
C ALA A 160 15.51 -14.58 -10.07
N VAL A 161 16.02 -14.05 -8.96
CA VAL A 161 15.20 -13.37 -7.94
C VAL A 161 14.50 -12.14 -8.51
N SER A 162 15.24 -11.30 -9.26
CA SER A 162 14.68 -10.08 -9.87
C SER A 162 13.50 -10.34 -10.82
N PRO A 163 13.57 -11.24 -11.82
CA PRO A 163 12.42 -11.56 -12.66
C PRO A 163 11.26 -12.20 -11.89
N ILE A 164 11.52 -12.99 -10.83
CA ILE A 164 10.47 -13.56 -9.98
C ILE A 164 9.74 -12.47 -9.17
N LEU A 165 10.46 -11.46 -8.65
CA LEU A 165 9.85 -10.29 -8.02
C LEU A 165 9.02 -9.46 -9.02
N LEU A 166 9.34 -9.52 -10.31
CA LEU A 166 8.53 -8.94 -11.38
C LEU A 166 7.19 -9.67 -11.52
N VAL A 167 7.19 -11.01 -11.39
CA VAL A 167 5.97 -11.83 -11.31
C VAL A 167 5.15 -11.46 -10.07
N PHE A 168 5.80 -11.27 -8.90
CA PHE A 168 5.13 -10.75 -7.70
C PHE A 168 4.42 -9.42 -8.00
N GLY A 169 5.14 -8.46 -8.60
CA GLY A 169 4.61 -7.15 -8.98
C GLY A 169 3.41 -7.23 -9.94
N GLY A 170 3.47 -8.12 -10.94
CA GLY A 170 2.34 -8.43 -11.82
C GLY A 170 1.14 -8.99 -11.05
N GLY A 171 1.40 -9.88 -10.09
CA GLY A 171 0.43 -10.37 -9.12
C GLY A 171 -0.24 -9.22 -8.36
N LEU A 172 0.53 -8.27 -7.80
CA LEU A 172 -0.02 -7.13 -7.06
C LEU A 172 -1.04 -6.34 -7.89
N ILE A 173 -0.70 -6.05 -9.16
CA ILE A 173 -1.57 -5.29 -10.06
C ILE A 173 -2.85 -6.08 -10.34
N ALA A 174 -2.72 -7.35 -10.73
CA ALA A 174 -3.87 -8.20 -11.05
C ALA A 174 -4.78 -8.38 -9.83
N GLY A 175 -4.21 -8.68 -8.67
CA GLY A 175 -4.91 -8.83 -7.41
C GLY A 175 -5.67 -7.58 -7.00
N ASN A 176 -5.00 -6.42 -6.99
CA ASN A 176 -5.62 -5.16 -6.61
C ASN A 176 -6.81 -4.80 -7.52
N LEU A 177 -6.64 -4.90 -8.84
CA LEU A 177 -7.70 -4.57 -9.80
C LEU A 177 -8.88 -5.55 -9.71
N THR A 178 -8.61 -6.84 -9.58
CA THR A 178 -9.67 -7.86 -9.44
C THR A 178 -10.39 -7.75 -8.11
N GLY A 179 -9.66 -7.55 -7.01
CA GLY A 179 -10.21 -7.32 -5.67
C GLY A 179 -11.12 -6.09 -5.62
N GLY A 180 -10.70 -4.97 -6.21
CA GLY A 180 -11.55 -3.78 -6.35
C GLY A 180 -12.84 -4.06 -7.13
N LYS A 181 -12.73 -4.74 -8.28
CA LYS A 181 -13.89 -5.06 -9.13
C LYS A 181 -14.88 -6.02 -8.48
N VAL A 182 -14.41 -6.98 -7.68
CA VAL A 182 -15.28 -7.90 -6.93
C VAL A 182 -15.95 -7.19 -5.75
N ALA A 183 -15.21 -6.34 -5.03
CA ALA A 183 -15.74 -5.57 -3.91
C ALA A 183 -16.82 -4.56 -4.30
N ASP A 184 -16.75 -4.00 -5.51
CA ASP A 184 -17.80 -3.13 -6.05
C ASP A 184 -19.19 -3.78 -6.09
N ARG A 185 -19.25 -5.11 -6.22
CA ARG A 185 -20.51 -5.86 -6.27
C ARG A 185 -20.80 -6.61 -4.98
N TRP A 186 -19.78 -7.10 -4.29
CA TRP A 186 -19.90 -7.97 -3.11
C TRP A 186 -18.84 -7.63 -2.06
N LEU A 187 -18.94 -6.49 -1.40
CA LEU A 187 -17.89 -6.03 -0.47
C LEU A 187 -17.56 -7.06 0.63
N VAL A 188 -18.55 -7.48 1.42
CA VAL A 188 -18.32 -8.41 2.55
C VAL A 188 -17.78 -9.76 2.07
N PRO A 189 -18.37 -10.43 1.05
CA PRO A 189 -17.77 -11.64 0.47
C PRO A 189 -16.38 -11.41 -0.12
N SER A 190 -16.09 -10.23 -0.67
CA SER A 190 -14.77 -9.91 -1.23
C SER A 190 -13.72 -9.80 -0.13
N VAL A 191 -14.04 -9.15 1.01
CA VAL A 191 -13.14 -9.07 2.16
C VAL A 191 -12.86 -10.47 2.70
N LEU A 192 -13.90 -11.24 3.03
CA LEU A 192 -13.72 -12.59 3.59
C LEU A 192 -13.04 -13.54 2.59
N GLY A 193 -13.47 -13.51 1.32
CA GLY A 193 -12.91 -14.35 0.25
C GLY A 193 -11.44 -14.05 -0.01
N SER A 194 -11.05 -12.77 -0.08
CA SER A 194 -9.64 -12.39 -0.28
C SER A 194 -8.76 -12.79 0.93
N LEU A 195 -9.28 -12.69 2.15
CA LEU A 195 -8.56 -13.16 3.36
C LEU A 195 -8.41 -14.68 3.39
N VAL A 196 -9.44 -15.43 3.01
CA VAL A 196 -9.36 -16.90 2.90
C VAL A 196 -8.35 -17.30 1.83
N VAL A 197 -8.41 -16.67 0.65
CA VAL A 197 -7.43 -16.91 -0.42
C VAL A 197 -6.02 -16.57 0.05
N LEU A 198 -5.82 -15.45 0.74
CA LEU A 198 -4.53 -15.08 1.30
C LEU A 198 -4.03 -16.10 2.33
N ALA A 199 -4.89 -16.56 3.23
CA ALA A 199 -4.54 -17.58 4.22
C ALA A 199 -4.16 -18.92 3.56
N LEU A 200 -4.89 -19.35 2.52
CA LEU A 200 -4.58 -20.56 1.76
C LEU A 200 -3.26 -20.43 1.00
N VAL A 201 -3.01 -19.28 0.38
CA VAL A 201 -1.73 -19.03 -0.28
C VAL A 201 -0.62 -19.10 0.77
N LEU A 202 -0.68 -18.35 1.86
CA LEU A 202 0.33 -18.42 2.92
C LEU A 202 0.54 -19.87 3.44
N GLY A 203 -0.54 -20.62 3.67
CA GLY A 203 -0.47 -22.02 4.14
C GLY A 203 0.11 -23.02 3.14
N THR A 204 0.10 -22.71 1.84
CA THR A 204 0.67 -23.57 0.78
C THR A 204 2.14 -23.29 0.47
N MET A 205 2.75 -22.30 1.14
CA MET A 205 4.14 -21.89 0.93
C MET A 205 5.13 -23.06 0.96
N THR A 206 5.09 -23.86 2.03
CA THR A 206 6.05 -24.96 2.23
C THR A 206 6.02 -25.95 1.07
N PHE A 207 4.84 -26.27 0.55
CA PHE A 207 4.69 -27.19 -0.58
C PHE A 207 5.16 -26.57 -1.89
N ALA A 208 4.88 -25.29 -2.10
CA ALA A 208 5.25 -24.59 -3.33
C ALA A 208 6.77 -24.42 -3.48
N LEU A 209 7.50 -24.21 -2.38
CA LEU A 209 8.95 -23.95 -2.40
C LEU A 209 9.81 -25.18 -2.77
N HIS A 210 9.25 -26.40 -2.79
CA HIS A 210 9.98 -27.61 -3.18
C HIS A 210 10.13 -27.78 -4.70
N ASN A 211 9.42 -26.98 -5.50
CA ASN A 211 9.48 -27.04 -6.95
C ASN A 211 9.63 -25.62 -7.52
N GLN A 212 10.67 -25.39 -8.32
CA GLN A 212 10.97 -24.10 -8.92
C GLN A 212 9.77 -23.47 -9.65
N VAL A 213 9.02 -24.25 -10.44
CA VAL A 213 7.85 -23.73 -11.16
C VAL A 213 6.73 -23.35 -10.19
N MET A 214 6.49 -24.17 -9.18
CA MET A 214 5.46 -23.90 -8.15
C MET A 214 5.82 -22.69 -7.30
N ALA A 215 7.11 -22.47 -7.02
CA ALA A 215 7.58 -21.29 -6.31
C ALA A 215 7.30 -20.00 -7.10
N VAL A 216 7.56 -19.97 -8.42
CA VAL A 216 7.24 -18.79 -9.25
C VAL A 216 5.73 -18.52 -9.27
N ILE A 217 4.91 -19.56 -9.43
CA ILE A 217 3.44 -19.45 -9.40
C ILE A 217 3.00 -18.93 -8.03
N TYR A 218 3.54 -19.48 -6.95
CA TYR A 218 3.26 -19.07 -5.58
C TYR A 218 3.59 -17.60 -5.36
N VAL A 219 4.74 -17.12 -5.83
CA VAL A 219 5.11 -15.70 -5.69
C VAL A 219 4.10 -14.79 -6.40
N GLY A 220 3.67 -15.15 -7.61
CA GLY A 220 2.61 -14.43 -8.31
C GLY A 220 1.27 -14.46 -7.55
N LEU A 221 0.87 -15.61 -7.04
CA LEU A 221 -0.34 -15.79 -6.25
C LEU A 221 -0.29 -15.05 -4.91
N LEU A 222 0.87 -15.00 -4.26
CA LEU A 222 1.10 -14.27 -3.02
C LEU A 222 0.87 -12.77 -3.26
N GLY A 223 1.46 -12.23 -4.33
CA GLY A 223 1.24 -10.84 -4.70
C GLY A 223 -0.23 -10.55 -5.02
N ALA A 224 -0.86 -11.42 -5.80
CA ALA A 224 -2.28 -11.28 -6.16
C ALA A 224 -3.21 -11.37 -4.94
N ALA A 225 -3.03 -12.37 -4.09
CA ALA A 225 -3.85 -12.57 -2.91
C ALA A 225 -3.67 -11.44 -1.90
N ALA A 226 -2.44 -10.99 -1.67
CA ALA A 226 -2.15 -9.88 -0.76
C ALA A 226 -2.87 -8.60 -1.22
N PHE A 227 -2.65 -8.19 -2.46
CA PHE A 227 -3.20 -6.92 -2.95
C PHE A 227 -4.69 -6.98 -3.29
N ALA A 228 -5.27 -8.17 -3.49
CA ALA A 228 -6.72 -8.32 -3.59
C ALA A 228 -7.46 -7.88 -2.31
N THR A 229 -6.80 -7.86 -1.16
CA THR A 229 -7.40 -7.42 0.12
C THR A 229 -7.43 -5.90 0.29
N VAL A 230 -6.58 -5.14 -0.43
CA VAL A 230 -6.36 -3.69 -0.19
C VAL A 230 -7.62 -2.87 -0.40
N ALA A 231 -8.15 -2.87 -1.62
CA ALA A 231 -9.32 -2.08 -1.96
C ALA A 231 -10.58 -2.51 -1.17
N PRO A 232 -10.88 -3.82 -0.98
CA PRO A 232 -11.99 -4.25 -0.14
C PRO A 232 -11.86 -3.79 1.33
N LEU A 233 -10.69 -3.94 1.96
CA LEU A 233 -10.49 -3.52 3.36
C LEU A 233 -10.57 -1.99 3.50
N GLN A 234 -10.00 -1.25 2.56
CA GLN A 234 -10.11 0.21 2.54
C GLN A 234 -11.57 0.67 2.40
N MET A 235 -12.34 0.04 1.50
CA MET A 235 -13.77 0.31 1.35
C MET A 235 -14.57 -0.06 2.59
N TRP A 236 -14.28 -1.19 3.21
CA TRP A 236 -14.93 -1.61 4.46
C TRP A 236 -14.76 -0.54 5.54
N VAL A 237 -13.54 -0.06 5.77
CA VAL A 237 -13.28 0.99 6.76
C VAL A 237 -14.02 2.28 6.42
N LEU A 238 -14.03 2.68 5.15
CA LEU A 238 -14.75 3.88 4.69
C LEU A 238 -16.27 3.78 4.92
N GLU A 239 -16.89 2.63 4.61
CA GLU A 239 -18.34 2.41 4.86
C GLU A 239 -18.66 2.37 6.35
N LYS A 240 -17.81 1.73 7.18
CA LYS A 240 -18.04 1.68 8.63
C LYS A 240 -17.73 2.99 9.35
N ALA A 241 -16.98 3.88 8.70
CA ALA A 241 -16.72 5.24 9.13
C ALA A 241 -17.70 6.27 8.52
N GLU A 242 -18.78 5.84 7.87
CA GLU A 242 -19.77 6.78 7.34
C GLU A 242 -20.41 7.63 8.45
N GLY A 243 -20.61 8.91 8.13
CA GLY A 243 -21.25 9.92 8.99
C GLY A 243 -20.32 10.88 9.73
N ALA A 244 -19.01 10.58 9.87
CA ALA A 244 -17.96 11.51 10.32
C ALA A 244 -16.58 10.84 10.21
N GLY A 245 -15.51 11.59 9.96
CA GLY A 245 -14.14 11.08 10.10
C GLY A 245 -13.69 10.04 9.06
N GLN A 246 -14.34 9.94 7.90
CA GLN A 246 -13.97 8.98 6.85
C GLN A 246 -12.51 9.14 6.39
N SER A 247 -12.05 10.38 6.21
CA SER A 247 -10.67 10.67 5.82
C SER A 247 -9.66 10.22 6.88
N LEU A 248 -10.02 10.38 8.16
CA LEU A 248 -9.21 9.94 9.30
C LEU A 248 -9.16 8.41 9.36
N ALA A 249 -10.31 7.73 9.32
CA ALA A 249 -10.39 6.27 9.32
C ALA A 249 -9.64 5.64 8.14
N SER A 250 -9.81 6.22 6.95
CA SER A 250 -9.07 5.86 5.73
C SER A 250 -7.55 5.98 5.94
N SER A 251 -7.09 7.10 6.51
CA SER A 251 -5.65 7.32 6.81
C SER A 251 -5.12 6.34 7.85
N PHE A 252 -5.92 6.04 8.89
CA PHE A 252 -5.56 5.05 9.91
C PHE A 252 -5.48 3.64 9.36
N ASN A 253 -6.29 3.29 8.36
CA ASN A 253 -6.16 2.01 7.69
C ASN A 253 -4.83 1.90 6.93
N ILE A 254 -4.39 2.98 6.27
CA ILE A 254 -3.05 3.07 5.65
C ILE A 254 -1.95 2.93 6.70
N ALA A 255 -2.12 3.54 7.86
CA ALA A 255 -1.20 3.35 8.98
C ALA A 255 -1.20 1.89 9.47
N ALA A 256 -2.34 1.22 9.51
CA ALA A 256 -2.46 -0.20 9.85
C ALA A 256 -1.72 -1.11 8.85
N PHE A 257 -1.81 -0.84 7.54
CA PHE A 257 -1.00 -1.54 6.52
C PHE A 257 0.51 -1.38 6.80
N ASN A 258 0.95 -0.16 7.10
CA ASN A 258 2.35 0.12 7.40
C ASN A 258 2.81 -0.47 8.73
N LEU A 259 1.91 -0.55 9.73
CA LEU A 259 2.19 -1.18 11.01
C LEU A 259 2.39 -2.69 10.84
N GLY A 260 1.59 -3.33 9.98
CA GLY A 260 1.81 -4.73 9.59
C GLY A 260 3.20 -4.95 8.98
N ASN A 261 3.65 -4.04 8.11
CA ASN A 261 5.01 -4.06 7.55
C ASN A 261 6.09 -3.90 8.65
N ALA A 262 5.90 -2.96 9.57
CA ALA A 262 6.86 -2.66 10.63
C ALA A 262 6.93 -3.73 11.73
N ALA A 263 5.91 -4.59 11.86
CA ALA A 263 5.86 -5.66 12.85
C ALA A 263 6.73 -6.88 12.48
N GLU A 264 7.24 -6.95 11.24
CA GLU A 264 8.01 -8.08 10.71
C GLU A 264 9.33 -8.37 11.47
N PRO A 265 10.19 -7.38 11.78
CA PRO A 265 11.45 -7.63 12.49
C PRO A 265 11.25 -8.18 13.91
N GLY A 266 10.11 -7.90 14.55
CA GLY A 266 9.81 -8.34 15.92
C GLY A 266 9.29 -9.76 16.02
N ALA A 267 8.62 -10.28 14.99
CA ALA A 267 8.03 -11.62 14.99
C ALA A 267 8.90 -12.64 14.24
N GLY A 268 9.56 -12.24 13.14
CA GLY A 268 10.47 -13.12 12.39
C GLY A 268 11.68 -13.54 13.20
N GLY A 269 12.24 -12.63 14.01
CA GLY A 269 13.37 -12.92 14.89
C GLY A 269 13.08 -13.90 16.04
N VAL A 270 11.80 -14.11 16.41
CA VAL A 270 11.41 -15.05 17.47
C VAL A 270 11.05 -16.43 16.92
N VAL A 271 10.67 -16.52 15.63
CA VAL A 271 10.38 -17.80 14.96
C VAL A 271 11.65 -18.42 14.36
N ILE A 272 12.67 -17.61 14.08
CA ILE A 272 13.97 -18.04 13.56
C ILE A 272 14.99 -18.34 14.68
N ALA A 273 14.75 -17.86 15.92
CA ALA A 273 15.58 -18.14 17.10
C ALA A 273 15.12 -19.39 17.86
#